data_AF-A0A5C7QZ56-F1
#
_entry.id   AF-A0A5C7QZ56-F1
#
_cell.length_a   1.000
_cell.length_b   1.000
_cell.length_c   1.000
_cell.angle_alpha   90.00
_cell.angle_beta   90.00
_cell.angle_gamma   90.00
#
_symmetry.space_group_name_H-M   'P 1'
#
loop_
_entity.id
_entity.type
_entity.pdbx_description
1 polymer ?
#
loop_
_entity_poly.entity_id
_entity_poly.type
_entity_poly.pdbx_seq_one_letter_code
_entity_poly.pdbx_strand_id
1 'polypeptide(L)'
;MYRRRRLTNIVAIGLACAAALFGLAFLGWILWTLLAKGLAHLSLSLFTQDQPPPLEAGGLRNAIVGSLMMCGMGVLIGTPLGVAAGTWLAEFGNHRRLGAAVRFVNDILLSAPSIVLGLFVYAAFVMNTGGNFSAIAGALSLAF
;
A
#
# COMPACT_ATOMS: atom_id res chain seq x y z
N MET A 1 41.57 20.08 2.56
CA MET A 1 40.09 20.05 2.47
C MET A 1 39.56 19.03 1.45
N TYR A 2 39.99 19.04 0.17
CA TYR A 2 39.48 18.13 -0.89
C TYR A 2 39.72 16.63 -0.64
N ARG A 3 40.90 16.22 -0.13
CA ARG A 3 41.26 14.80 0.08
C ARG A 3 40.39 14.09 1.12
N ARG A 4 40.02 14.80 2.20
CA ARG A 4 39.13 14.29 3.26
C ARG A 4 37.70 14.12 2.76
N ARG A 5 37.18 15.08 1.97
CA ARG A 5 35.87 14.97 1.32
C ARG A 5 35.81 13.78 0.34
N ARG A 6 36.88 13.54 -0.42
CA ARG A 6 36.97 12.40 -1.35
C ARG A 6 36.95 11.05 -0.62
N LEU A 7 37.67 10.94 0.50
CA LEU A 7 37.67 9.72 1.34
C LEU A 7 36.29 9.47 1.94
N THR A 8 35.65 10.49 2.54
CA THR A 8 34.30 10.36 3.09
C THR A 8 33.29 9.96 2.01
N ASN A 9 33.40 10.50 0.80
CA ASN A 9 32.52 10.14 -0.31
C ASN A 9 32.69 8.67 -0.73
N ILE A 10 33.94 8.20 -0.85
CA ILE A 10 34.22 6.79 -1.20
C ILE A 10 33.69 5.84 -0.13
N VAL A 11 33.89 6.17 1.15
CA VAL A 11 33.38 5.37 2.27
C VAL A 11 31.85 5.37 2.30
N ALA A 12 31.21 6.53 2.12
CA ALA A 12 29.75 6.65 2.11
C ALA A 12 29.13 5.84 0.96
N ILE A 13 29.68 5.94 -0.25
CA ILE A 13 29.22 5.16 -1.41
C ILE A 13 29.47 3.66 -1.18
N GLY A 14 30.63 3.28 -0.65
CA GLY A 14 30.94 1.89 -0.34
C GLY A 14 29.96 1.28 0.67
N LEU A 15 29.64 2.01 1.75
CA LEU A 15 28.65 1.60 2.74
C LEU A 15 27.23 1.53 2.15
N ALA A 16 26.84 2.49 1.31
CA ALA A 16 25.54 2.47 0.64
C ALA A 16 25.42 1.27 -0.31
N CYS A 17 26.46 0.96 -1.10
CA CYS A 17 26.50 -0.22 -1.96
C CYS A 17 26.45 -1.51 -1.14
N ALA A 18 27.18 -1.59 -0.02
CA ALA A 18 27.16 -2.76 0.85
C ALA A 18 25.77 -2.97 1.49
N ALA A 19 25.12 -1.91 1.97
CA ALA A 19 23.76 -1.96 2.50
C ALA A 19 22.75 -2.38 1.42
N ALA A 20 22.87 -1.86 0.20
CA ALA A 20 22.04 -2.27 -0.93
C ALA A 20 22.24 -3.76 -1.26
N LEU A 21 23.48 -4.22 -1.41
CA LEU A 21 23.80 -5.63 -1.67
C LEU A 21 23.28 -6.56 -0.57
N PHE A 22 23.37 -6.14 0.69
CA PHE A 22 22.80 -6.86 1.81
C PHE A 22 21.27 -7.01 1.65
N GLY A 23 20.56 -5.91 1.37
CA GLY A 23 19.12 -5.96 1.08
C GLY A 23 18.77 -6.83 -0.13
N LEU A 24 19.51 -6.72 -1.22
CA LEU A 24 19.36 -7.54 -2.43
C LEU A 24 19.60 -9.03 -2.15
N ALA A 25 20.55 -9.38 -1.28
CA ALA A 25 20.78 -10.77 -0.88
C ALA A 25 19.58 -11.35 -0.14
N PHE A 26 18.98 -10.62 0.80
CA PHE A 26 17.75 -11.04 1.48
C PHE A 26 16.56 -11.12 0.54
N LEU A 27 16.40 -10.15 -0.37
CA LEU A 27 15.36 -10.19 -1.39
C LEU A 27 15.52 -11.44 -2.29
N GLY A 28 16.75 -11.71 -2.73
CA GLY A 28 17.08 -12.90 -3.51
C GLY A 28 16.77 -14.19 -2.75
N TRP A 29 17.09 -14.26 -1.46
CA TRP A 29 16.72 -15.38 -0.59
C TRP A 29 15.20 -15.54 -0.55
N ILE A 30 14.45 -14.48 -0.24
CA ILE A 30 12.98 -14.53 -0.13
C ILE A 30 12.38 -15.05 -1.43
N LEU A 31 12.78 -14.48 -2.58
CA LEU A 31 12.33 -14.92 -3.90
C LEU A 31 12.68 -16.38 -4.18
N TRP A 32 13.91 -16.81 -3.88
CA TRP A 32 14.32 -18.20 -4.02
C TRP A 32 13.44 -19.13 -3.18
N THR A 33 13.22 -18.81 -1.90
CA THR A 33 12.37 -19.64 -1.03
C THR A 33 10.90 -19.65 -1.46
N LEU A 34 10.39 -18.52 -1.94
CA LEU A 34 9.04 -18.42 -2.47
C LEU A 34 8.86 -19.30 -3.70
N LEU A 35 9.81 -19.28 -4.63
CA LEU A 35 9.76 -20.12 -5.82
C LEU A 35 9.95 -21.61 -5.47
N ALA A 36 10.99 -21.93 -4.70
CA ALA A 36 11.31 -23.31 -4.34
C ALA A 36 10.17 -24.02 -3.58
N LYS A 37 9.48 -23.30 -2.67
CA LYS A 37 8.35 -23.87 -1.90
C LYS A 37 7.00 -23.66 -2.58
N GLY A 38 6.83 -22.58 -3.33
CA GLY A 38 5.56 -22.18 -3.93
C GLY A 38 5.26 -22.87 -5.26
N LEU A 39 6.26 -23.09 -6.12
CA LEU A 39 6.04 -23.69 -7.46
C LEU A 39 5.39 -25.07 -7.39
N ALA A 40 5.77 -25.89 -6.41
CA ALA A 40 5.19 -27.22 -6.20
C ALA A 40 3.70 -27.20 -5.83
N HIS A 41 3.19 -26.06 -5.35
CA HIS A 41 1.81 -25.87 -4.89
C HIS A 41 0.98 -25.00 -5.86
N LEU A 42 1.53 -24.63 -7.02
CA LEU A 42 0.78 -23.95 -8.07
C LEU A 42 -0.08 -24.96 -8.83
N SER A 43 -1.30 -25.15 -8.35
CA SER A 43 -2.33 -25.94 -9.01
C SER A 43 -3.51 -25.06 -9.41
N LEU A 44 -4.35 -25.54 -10.33
CA LEU A 44 -5.59 -24.86 -10.70
C LEU A 44 -6.52 -24.70 -9.48
N SER A 45 -6.49 -25.66 -8.54
CA SER A 45 -7.28 -25.62 -7.30
C SER A 45 -6.93 -24.42 -6.42
N LEU A 46 -5.70 -23.91 -6.47
CA LEU A 46 -5.29 -22.71 -5.75
C LEU A 46 -6.10 -21.48 -6.18
N PHE A 47 -6.50 -21.39 -7.46
CA PHE A 47 -7.24 -20.26 -7.98
C PHE A 47 -8.77 -20.46 -7.99
N THR A 48 -9.23 -21.72 -8.01
CA THR A 48 -10.66 -22.04 -8.11
C THR A 48 -11.32 -22.38 -6.79
N GLN A 49 -10.56 -22.79 -5.77
CA GLN A 49 -11.10 -23.12 -4.45
C GLN A 49 -11.00 -21.93 -3.49
N ASP A 50 -11.97 -21.85 -2.58
CA ASP A 50 -11.98 -20.83 -1.54
C ASP A 50 -10.97 -21.16 -0.44
N GLN A 51 -10.50 -20.14 0.27
CA GLN A 51 -9.60 -20.31 1.40
C GLN A 51 -10.39 -20.85 2.60
N PRO A 52 -10.08 -22.07 3.06
CA PRO A 52 -10.79 -22.68 4.18
C PRO A 52 -10.21 -22.16 5.51
N PRO A 53 -10.82 -22.54 6.64
CA PRO A 53 -10.25 -22.31 7.96
C PRO A 53 -8.83 -22.86 8.11
N PRO A 54 -8.06 -22.40 9.11
CA PRO A 54 -6.69 -22.88 9.34
C PRO A 54 -6.63 -24.42 9.41
N LEU A 55 -5.56 -25.00 8.84
CA LEU A 55 -5.28 -26.46 8.80
C LEU A 55 -6.05 -27.27 7.74
N GLU A 56 -6.90 -26.64 6.93
CA GLU A 56 -7.57 -27.30 5.81
C GLU A 56 -6.91 -26.99 4.46
N ALA A 57 -6.93 -27.97 3.55
CA ALA A 57 -6.46 -27.79 2.19
C ALA A 57 -7.51 -27.04 1.36
N GLY A 58 -7.11 -25.94 0.72
CA GLY A 58 -7.96 -25.20 -0.20
C GLY A 58 -7.19 -24.15 -0.99
N GLY A 59 -7.90 -23.18 -1.56
CA GLY A 59 -7.32 -22.20 -2.49
C GLY A 59 -7.31 -20.78 -1.93
N LEU A 60 -7.18 -19.81 -2.85
CA LEU A 60 -7.09 -18.38 -2.57
C LEU A 60 -8.18 -17.59 -3.31
N ARG A 61 -9.21 -18.26 -3.86
CA ARG A 61 -10.21 -17.64 -4.73
C ARG A 61 -10.91 -16.46 -4.06
N ASN A 62 -11.47 -16.66 -2.87
CA ASN A 62 -12.16 -15.61 -2.11
C ASN A 62 -11.23 -14.44 -1.74
N ALA A 63 -9.97 -14.70 -1.40
CA ALA A 63 -8.99 -13.65 -1.10
C ALA A 63 -8.64 -12.82 -2.34
N ILE A 64 -8.41 -13.47 -3.48
CA ILE A 64 -8.11 -12.80 -4.76
C ILE A 64 -9.33 -11.99 -5.22
N VAL A 65 -10.50 -12.62 -5.29
CA VAL A 65 -11.74 -11.98 -5.75
C VAL A 65 -12.14 -10.84 -4.82
N GLY A 66 -12.08 -11.04 -3.51
CA GLY A 66 -12.36 -10.01 -2.51
C GLY A 66 -11.41 -8.82 -2.62
N SER A 67 -10.12 -9.08 -2.79
CA SER A 67 -9.12 -8.01 -3.00
C SER A 67 -9.39 -7.23 -4.28
N LEU A 68 -9.68 -7.92 -5.39
CA LEU A 68 -10.02 -7.26 -6.66
C LEU A 68 -11.28 -6.40 -6.56
N MET A 69 -12.31 -6.88 -5.87
CA MET A 69 -13.53 -6.11 -5.62
C MET A 69 -13.24 -4.86 -4.78
N MET A 70 -12.48 -4.99 -3.69
CA MET A 70 -12.13 -3.87 -2.81
C MET A 70 -11.24 -2.84 -3.53
N CYS A 71 -10.22 -3.30 -4.25
CA CYS A 71 -9.36 -2.43 -5.08
C CYS A 71 -10.15 -1.76 -6.18
N GLY A 72 -11.03 -2.49 -6.88
CA GLY A 72 -11.87 -1.94 -7.95
C GLY A 72 -12.80 -0.83 -7.44
N MET A 73 -13.49 -1.07 -6.33
CA MET A 73 -14.33 -0.05 -5.69
C MET A 73 -13.49 1.14 -5.17
N GLY A 74 -12.34 0.87 -4.54
CA GLY A 74 -11.42 1.90 -4.07
C GLY A 74 -10.94 2.81 -5.20
N VAL A 75 -10.55 2.25 -6.34
CA VAL A 75 -10.15 2.99 -7.55
C VAL A 75 -11.33 3.78 -8.12
N LEU A 76 -12.52 3.18 -8.22
CA LEU A 76 -13.71 3.83 -8.74
C LEU A 76 -14.16 5.04 -7.91
N ILE A 77 -13.94 5.01 -6.59
CA ILE A 77 -14.30 6.10 -5.69
C ILE A 77 -13.16 7.11 -5.57
N GLY A 78 -11.96 6.64 -5.26
CA GLY A 78 -10.79 7.47 -4.97
C GLY A 78 -10.24 8.18 -6.21
N THR A 79 -10.22 7.53 -7.37
CA THR A 79 -9.61 8.12 -8.57
C THR A 79 -10.38 9.34 -9.08
N PRO A 80 -11.71 9.29 -9.29
CA PRO A 80 -12.44 10.48 -9.74
C PRO A 80 -12.36 11.64 -8.76
N LEU A 81 -12.46 11.36 -7.45
CA LEU A 81 -12.38 12.38 -6.41
C LEU A 81 -10.97 12.99 -6.31
N GLY A 82 -9.92 12.15 -6.35
CA GLY A 82 -8.53 12.59 -6.32
C GLY A 82 -8.16 13.40 -7.56
N VAL A 83 -8.60 12.98 -8.75
CA VAL A 83 -8.38 13.74 -10.00
C VAL A 83 -9.15 15.06 -9.97
N ALA A 84 -10.41 15.08 -9.52
CA ALA A 84 -11.19 16.32 -9.42
C ALA A 84 -10.59 17.31 -8.40
N ALA A 85 -10.20 16.83 -7.21
CA ALA A 85 -9.55 17.67 -6.20
C ALA A 85 -8.17 18.16 -6.65
N GLY A 86 -7.37 17.29 -7.28
CA GLY A 86 -6.05 17.61 -7.80
C GLY A 86 -6.09 18.62 -8.94
N THR A 87 -7.02 18.46 -9.89
CA THR A 87 -7.23 19.42 -10.98
C THR A 87 -7.67 20.78 -10.46
N TRP A 88 -8.65 20.82 -9.54
CA TRP A 88 -9.06 22.07 -8.89
C TRP A 88 -7.91 22.76 -8.16
N LEU A 89 -7.07 22.01 -7.45
CA LEU A 89 -5.95 22.55 -6.69
C LEU A 89 -4.79 23.02 -7.58
N ALA A 90 -4.63 22.43 -8.76
CA ALA A 90 -3.65 22.83 -9.76
C ALA A 90 -4.07 24.12 -10.47
N GLU A 91 -5.35 24.26 -10.82
CA GLU A 91 -5.86 25.40 -11.60
C GLU A 91 -6.28 26.59 -10.72
N PHE A 92 -7.02 26.35 -9.65
CA PHE A 92 -7.62 27.39 -8.80
C PHE A 92 -6.96 27.50 -7.42
N GLY A 93 -6.05 26.59 -7.07
CA GLY A 93 -5.43 26.55 -5.75
C GLY A 93 -4.40 27.65 -5.51
N ASN A 94 -3.88 28.30 -6.56
CA ASN A 94 -2.86 29.33 -6.42
C ASN A 94 -3.48 30.63 -5.86
N HIS A 95 -2.86 31.18 -4.81
CA HIS A 95 -3.26 32.44 -4.13
C HIS A 95 -4.52 32.42 -3.25
N ARG A 96 -5.17 31.27 -3.02
CA ARG A 96 -6.28 31.13 -2.05
C ARG A 96 -5.84 30.47 -0.75
N ARG A 97 -6.24 31.04 0.40
CA ARG A 97 -6.03 30.43 1.74
C ARG A 97 -6.58 28.99 1.82
N LEU A 98 -7.70 28.74 1.12
CA LEU A 98 -8.28 27.40 1.00
C LEU A 98 -7.37 26.42 0.26
N GLY A 99 -6.69 26.84 -0.82
CA GLY A 99 -5.74 25.99 -1.53
C GLY A 99 -4.53 25.61 -0.68
N ALA A 100 -4.02 26.56 0.11
CA ALA A 100 -2.94 26.29 1.07
C ALA A 100 -3.37 25.30 2.18
N ALA A 101 -4.58 25.48 2.73
CA ALA A 101 -5.13 24.56 3.74
C ALA A 101 -5.32 23.14 3.18
N VAL A 102 -5.89 23.00 1.98
CA VAL A 102 -6.08 21.69 1.33
C VAL A 102 -4.74 21.01 1.05
N ARG A 103 -3.72 21.74 0.56
CA ARG A 103 -2.36 21.18 0.36
C ARG A 103 -1.75 20.71 1.68
N PHE A 104 -1.87 21.51 2.74
CA PHE A 104 -1.34 21.15 4.06
C PHE A 104 -2.01 19.88 4.61
N VAL A 105 -3.33 19.77 4.51
CA VAL A 105 -4.05 18.55 4.92
C VAL A 105 -3.61 17.36 4.08
N ASN A 106 -3.50 17.53 2.76
CA ASN A 106 -3.02 16.47 1.87
C ASN A 106 -1.59 16.00 2.21
N ASP A 107 -0.68 16.91 2.51
CA ASP A 107 0.70 16.57 2.91
C ASP A 107 0.73 15.81 4.25
N ILE A 108 -0.15 16.15 5.19
CA ILE A 108 -0.33 15.40 6.43
C ILE A 108 -0.87 13.99 6.13
N LEU A 109 -1.90 13.87 5.29
CA LEU A 109 -2.50 12.58 4.94
C LEU A 109 -1.50 11.66 4.23
N LEU A 110 -0.69 12.20 3.32
CA LEU A 110 0.37 11.46 2.62
C LEU A 110 1.53 11.04 3.54
N SER A 111 1.77 11.81 4.60
CA SER A 111 2.80 11.50 5.60
C SER A 111 2.26 10.60 6.72
N ALA A 112 0.94 10.48 6.85
CA ALA A 112 0.32 9.69 7.89
C ALA A 112 0.60 8.20 7.63
N PRO A 113 0.94 7.41 8.66
CA PRO A 113 1.04 5.97 8.52
C PRO A 113 -0.29 5.38 8.04
N SER A 114 -0.26 4.46 7.09
CA SER A 114 -1.47 3.83 6.52
C SER A 114 -2.36 3.16 7.57
N ILE A 115 -1.78 2.69 8.69
CA ILE A 115 -2.53 2.13 9.82
C ILE A 115 -3.49 3.15 10.46
N VAL A 116 -3.12 4.44 10.46
CA VAL A 116 -3.95 5.52 11.03
C VAL A 116 -5.18 5.76 10.16
N LEU A 117 -5.01 5.76 8.83
CA LEU A 117 -6.12 5.86 7.88
C LEU A 117 -7.08 4.67 8.02
N GLY A 118 -6.54 3.45 8.13
CA GLY A 118 -7.34 2.26 8.37
C GLY A 118 -8.13 2.32 9.68
N LEU A 119 -7.50 2.77 10.76
CA LEU A 119 -8.17 2.92 12.06
C LEU A 119 -9.23 4.03 12.04
N PHE A 120 -9.00 5.11 11.31
CA PHE A 120 -9.99 6.16 11.10
C PHE A 120 -11.25 5.61 10.43
N VAL A 121 -11.11 4.87 9.33
CA VAL A 121 -12.26 4.24 8.65
C VAL A 121 -12.94 3.20 9.53
N TYR A 122 -12.18 2.43 10.31
CA TYR A 122 -12.75 1.52 11.30
C TYR A 122 -13.65 2.26 12.30
N ALA A 123 -13.14 3.34 12.91
CA ALA A 123 -13.90 4.12 13.89
C ALA A 123 -15.09 4.86 13.27
N ALA A 124 -14.91 5.45 12.08
CA ALA A 124 -15.92 6.28 11.42
C ALA A 124 -17.03 5.46 10.73
N PHE A 125 -16.70 4.29 10.19
CA PHE A 125 -17.62 3.48 9.39
C PHE A 125 -17.95 2.14 10.03
N VAL A 126 -16.95 1.33 10.38
CA VAL A 126 -17.19 -0.05 10.86
C VAL A 126 -17.93 -0.06 12.20
N MET A 127 -17.49 0.75 13.17
CA MET A 127 -18.15 0.83 14.48
C MET A 127 -19.59 1.32 14.38
N ASN A 128 -19.87 2.25 13.45
CA ASN A 128 -21.20 2.81 13.25
C ASN A 128 -22.14 1.90 12.45
N THR A 129 -21.60 0.94 11.69
CA THR A 129 -22.37 0.01 10.83
C THR A 129 -22.56 -1.35 11.52
N GLY A 130 -22.57 -1.39 12.85
CA GLY A 130 -22.78 -2.61 13.63
C GLY A 130 -21.54 -3.48 13.84
N GLY A 131 -20.33 -2.94 13.63
CA GLY A 131 -19.07 -3.59 13.97
C GLY A 131 -18.61 -4.68 13.00
N ASN A 132 -19.32 -4.88 11.88
CA ASN A 132 -18.99 -5.93 10.92
C ASN A 132 -18.01 -5.41 9.86
N PHE A 133 -16.96 -6.21 9.60
CA PHE A 133 -16.06 -5.95 8.47
C PHE A 133 -16.76 -6.26 7.15
N SER A 134 -16.63 -5.36 6.18
CA SER A 134 -17.24 -5.50 4.86
C SER A 134 -16.29 -5.04 3.77
N ALA A 135 -16.53 -5.53 2.55
CA ALA A 135 -15.77 -5.09 1.37
C ALA A 135 -15.91 -3.58 1.11
N ILE A 136 -17.04 -2.98 1.47
CA ILE A 136 -17.27 -1.53 1.36
C ILE A 136 -16.36 -0.77 2.33
N ALA A 137 -16.26 -1.23 3.59
CA ALA A 137 -15.37 -0.60 4.56
C ALA A 137 -13.89 -0.69 4.12
N GLY A 138 -13.48 -1.84 3.57
CA GLY A 138 -12.15 -2.00 2.97
C GLY A 138 -11.93 -1.08 1.77
N ALA A 139 -12.90 -1.01 0.86
CA ALA A 139 -12.84 -0.12 -0.30
C ALA A 139 -12.75 1.37 0.09
N LEU A 140 -13.50 1.80 1.11
CA LEU A 140 -13.41 3.15 1.65
C LEU A 140 -12.02 3.42 2.21
N SER A 141 -11.44 2.48 2.97
CA SER A 141 -10.06 2.62 3.47
C SER A 141 -9.01 2.70 2.37
N LEU A 142 -9.24 2.07 1.22
CA LEU A 142 -8.34 2.11 0.06
C LEU A 142 -8.53 3.37 -0.82
N ALA A 143 -9.67 4.04 -0.71
CA ALA A 143 -9.97 5.22 -1.50
C ALA A 143 -9.32 6.51 -0.96
N PHE A 144 -8.76 6.47 0.25
CA PHE A 144 -8.08 7.58 0.92
C PHE A 144 -6.56 7.58 0.69
#